data_AF-A0A1E3TFH2-F1
#
_entry.id   AF-A0A1E3TFH2-F1
#
_cell.length_a   1.000
_cell.length_b   1.000
_cell.length_c   1.000
_cell.angle_alpha   90.00
_cell.angle_beta   90.00
_cell.angle_gamma   90.00
#
_symmetry.space_group_name_H-M   'P 1'
#
loop_
_entity.id
_entity.type
_entity.pdbx_description
1 polymer ?
#
loop_
_entity_poly.entity_id
_entity_poly.type
_entity_poly.pdbx_seq_one_letter_code
_entity_poly.pdbx_strand_id
1 'polypeptide(L)'
;MRDIAGGEHLPNLRPDGKPLHPSWLPRQRRGKTPQMIGRYPDYDVLSTVDTWDEATRKVVLARLDKPGPLRFFDSAAEPTLRAFCDTALAQDGEPRIPVAEFVDAKLADGKLDGYQYDDMPDDRDTWRLVLAGLDEAAADTGAESFAAADAKTRESVVQRFADAQLYGGSWEKLNVSRAWSVVMRMALSGFYSHPWAWNEIGFGGPAYPRGFMRLGGVGIREPFEMPGATSEDPVETVEQEDIDG
;
A
#
# COMPACT_ATOMS: atom_id res chain seq x y z
N MET A 1 -29.11 -2.78 4.65
CA MET A 1 -27.90 -2.76 3.79
C MET A 1 -27.61 -1.29 3.55
N ARG A 2 -26.42 -0.80 3.91
CA ARG A 2 -26.10 0.64 3.80
C ARG A 2 -26.22 1.09 2.35
N ASP A 3 -26.68 2.33 2.15
CA ASP A 3 -26.74 2.95 0.84
C ASP A 3 -25.34 3.37 0.40
N ILE A 4 -24.63 2.43 -0.21
CA ILE A 4 -23.32 2.64 -0.81
C ILE A 4 -23.39 3.33 -2.17
N ALA A 5 -24.59 3.66 -2.68
CA ALA A 5 -24.76 4.44 -3.89
C ALA A 5 -24.63 5.96 -3.62
N GLY A 6 -24.87 6.39 -2.37
CA GLY A 6 -24.61 7.76 -1.91
C GLY A 6 -23.11 8.07 -1.84
N GLY A 7 -22.73 9.34 -1.96
CA GLY A 7 -21.31 9.77 -1.89
C GLY A 7 -20.83 10.12 -0.47
N GLU A 8 -21.71 10.04 0.52
CA GLU A 8 -21.44 10.45 1.90
C GLU A 8 -20.42 9.57 2.66
N HIS A 9 -20.14 8.36 2.15
CA HIS A 9 -19.12 7.45 2.68
C HIS A 9 -17.73 7.66 2.07
N LEU A 10 -17.51 8.71 1.26
CA LEU A 10 -16.24 8.90 0.57
C LEU A 10 -15.16 9.43 1.54
N PRO A 11 -13.94 8.86 1.53
CA PRO A 11 -12.86 9.25 2.46
C PRO A 11 -12.51 10.75 2.46
N ASN A 12 -12.77 11.46 1.36
CA ASN A 12 -12.50 12.90 1.23
C ASN A 12 -13.47 13.77 2.02
N LEU A 13 -14.55 13.19 2.57
CA LEU A 13 -15.55 13.90 3.38
C LEU A 13 -15.25 13.86 4.87
N ARG A 14 -14.15 13.21 5.29
CA ARG A 14 -13.72 13.19 6.70
C ARG A 14 -13.39 14.61 7.19
N PRO A 15 -13.77 15.01 8.43
CA PRO A 15 -13.58 16.36 8.94
C PRO A 15 -12.14 16.88 8.90
N ASP A 16 -11.17 16.00 9.14
CA ASP A 16 -9.73 16.29 9.09
C ASP A 16 -9.03 15.66 7.86
N GLY A 17 -9.80 15.03 6.97
CA GLY A 17 -9.30 14.30 5.81
C GLY A 17 -8.50 13.03 6.14
N LYS A 18 -8.38 12.64 7.42
CA LYS A 18 -7.48 11.56 7.84
C LYS A 18 -8.25 10.32 8.29
N PRO A 19 -7.83 9.11 7.86
CA PRO A 19 -8.37 7.89 8.44
C PRO A 19 -8.01 7.80 9.92
N LEU A 20 -8.89 7.22 10.72
CA LEU A 20 -8.50 6.71 12.03
C LEU A 20 -7.39 5.68 11.87
N HIS A 21 -6.42 5.74 12.78
CA HIS A 21 -5.41 4.70 12.88
C HIS A 21 -6.08 3.33 13.10
N PRO A 22 -5.70 2.27 12.36
CA PRO A 22 -6.40 0.99 12.35
C PRO A 22 -6.30 0.16 13.64
N SER A 23 -5.71 0.70 14.72
CA SER A 23 -5.57 0.03 16.02
C SER A 23 -6.89 -0.32 16.71
N TRP A 24 -8.00 0.29 16.29
CA TRP A 24 -9.34 -0.06 16.77
C TRP A 24 -9.90 -1.34 16.13
N LEU A 25 -9.30 -1.79 15.02
CA LEU A 25 -9.69 -3.06 14.40
C LEU A 25 -9.23 -4.25 15.25
N PRO A 26 -9.95 -5.39 15.19
CA PRO A 26 -9.54 -6.58 15.91
C PRO A 26 -8.19 -7.09 15.42
N ARG A 27 -7.47 -7.76 16.32
CA ARG A 27 -6.26 -8.50 15.96
C ARG A 27 -6.60 -9.69 15.05
N GLN A 28 -5.75 -9.92 14.06
CA GLN A 28 -5.82 -11.06 13.17
C GLN A 28 -5.61 -12.37 13.95
N ARG A 29 -6.57 -13.29 13.85
CA ARG A 29 -6.56 -14.61 14.50
C ARG A 29 -6.19 -15.74 13.55
N ARG A 30 -6.54 -15.63 12.27
CA ARG A 30 -6.21 -16.61 11.23
C ARG A 30 -5.38 -15.98 10.12
N GLY A 31 -4.37 -16.69 9.62
CA GLY A 31 -3.48 -16.15 8.59
C GLY A 31 -2.64 -14.97 9.11
N LYS A 32 -2.17 -14.13 8.19
CA LYS A 32 -1.35 -12.95 8.50
C LYS A 32 -1.81 -11.77 7.67
N THR A 33 -1.89 -10.60 8.31
CA THR A 33 -2.09 -9.28 7.70
C THR A 33 -0.88 -8.41 8.03
N PRO A 34 -0.67 -7.28 7.34
CA PRO A 34 0.23 -6.25 7.84
C PRO A 34 -0.14 -5.91 9.29
N GLN A 35 0.85 -5.83 10.17
CA GLN A 35 0.68 -5.42 11.59
C GLN A 35 -0.22 -6.35 12.43
N MET A 36 -0.68 -7.49 11.90
CA MET A 36 -1.64 -8.40 12.56
C MET A 36 -2.95 -7.72 12.98
N ILE A 37 -3.37 -6.68 12.27
CA ILE A 37 -4.67 -6.01 12.42
C ILE A 37 -5.46 -6.18 11.12
N GLY A 38 -6.78 -6.25 11.21
CA GLY A 38 -7.59 -6.39 10.00
C GLY A 38 -9.08 -6.47 10.27
N ARG A 39 -9.87 -6.08 9.27
CA ARG A 39 -11.34 -6.13 9.35
C ARG A 39 -11.88 -7.57 9.32
N TYR A 40 -11.07 -8.53 8.89
CA TYR A 40 -11.45 -9.93 8.73
C TYR A 40 -10.55 -10.85 9.58
N PRO A 41 -10.67 -10.79 10.92
CA PRO A 41 -9.74 -11.43 11.85
C PRO A 41 -9.69 -12.96 11.74
N ASP A 42 -10.75 -13.60 11.25
CA ASP A 42 -10.84 -15.06 11.08
C ASP A 42 -10.61 -15.53 9.64
N TYR A 43 -10.32 -14.60 8.72
CA TYR A 43 -10.11 -14.90 7.31
C TYR A 43 -8.64 -15.18 7.00
N ASP A 44 -8.41 -16.17 6.14
CA ASP A 44 -7.08 -16.45 5.58
C ASP A 44 -7.23 -16.96 4.15
N VAL A 45 -6.85 -16.11 3.20
CA VAL A 45 -6.90 -16.37 1.77
C VAL A 45 -6.07 -17.61 1.39
N LEU A 46 -4.99 -17.89 2.12
CA LEU A 46 -4.13 -19.06 1.86
C LEU A 46 -4.81 -20.38 2.20
N SER A 47 -5.88 -20.37 3.00
CA SER A 47 -6.71 -21.56 3.22
C SER A 47 -7.47 -22.01 1.96
N THR A 48 -7.52 -21.16 0.94
CA THR A 48 -8.15 -21.45 -0.36
C THR A 48 -7.13 -21.77 -1.46
N VAL A 49 -5.85 -21.94 -1.12
CA VAL A 49 -4.77 -22.21 -2.09
C VAL A 49 -5.06 -23.43 -2.98
N ASP A 50 -5.81 -24.41 -2.44
CA ASP A 50 -6.25 -25.61 -3.16
C ASP A 50 -7.31 -25.39 -4.23
N THR A 51 -7.85 -24.18 -4.28
CA THR A 51 -8.82 -23.75 -5.30
C THR A 51 -8.19 -23.02 -6.47
N TRP A 52 -6.89 -22.70 -6.41
CA TRP A 52 -6.17 -21.97 -7.46
C TRP A 52 -5.47 -22.94 -8.42
N ASP A 53 -5.28 -22.50 -9.67
CA ASP A 53 -4.44 -23.23 -10.60
C ASP A 53 -2.95 -23.24 -10.16
N GLU A 54 -2.18 -24.14 -10.75
CA GLU A 54 -0.77 -24.34 -10.40
C GLU A 54 0.09 -23.08 -10.62
N ALA A 55 -0.11 -22.36 -11.73
CA ALA A 55 0.68 -21.18 -12.07
C ALA A 55 0.40 -20.05 -11.07
N THR A 56 -0.88 -19.80 -10.76
CA THR A 56 -1.29 -18.82 -9.75
C THR A 56 -0.75 -19.19 -8.38
N ARG A 57 -0.90 -20.45 -7.95
CA ARG A 57 -0.37 -20.95 -6.68
C ARG A 57 1.13 -20.67 -6.58
N LYS A 58 1.89 -21.04 -7.61
CA LYS A 58 3.35 -20.84 -7.64
C LYS A 58 3.74 -19.37 -7.47
N VAL A 59 3.07 -18.47 -8.19
CA VAL A 59 3.37 -17.02 -8.12
C VAL A 59 3.01 -16.42 -6.77
N VAL A 60 1.84 -16.77 -6.22
CA VAL A 60 1.37 -16.21 -4.94
C VAL A 60 2.22 -16.73 -3.78
N LEU A 61 2.52 -18.03 -3.74
CA LEU A 61 3.33 -18.60 -2.66
C LEU A 61 4.77 -18.09 -2.68
N ALA A 62 5.36 -17.84 -3.87
CA ALA A 62 6.69 -17.25 -3.97
C ALA A 62 6.80 -15.85 -3.34
N ARG A 63 5.68 -15.11 -3.20
CA ARG A 63 5.67 -13.80 -2.52
C ARG A 63 5.83 -13.91 -1.01
N LEU A 64 5.53 -15.09 -0.42
CA LEU A 64 5.66 -15.35 1.01
C LEU A 64 7.10 -15.69 1.43
N ASP A 65 7.96 -16.01 0.46
CA ASP A 65 9.36 -16.30 0.73
C ASP A 65 10.06 -15.06 1.29
N LYS A 66 11.03 -15.27 2.17
CA LYS A 66 11.84 -14.17 2.70
C LYS A 66 12.57 -13.50 1.53
N PRO A 67 12.41 -12.19 1.31
CA PRO A 67 13.04 -11.54 0.18
C PRO A 67 14.57 -11.51 0.37
N GLY A 68 15.29 -11.55 -0.76
CA GLY A 68 16.73 -11.35 -0.81
C GLY A 68 17.14 -9.88 -0.63
N PRO A 69 18.44 -9.57 -0.66
CA PRO A 69 18.92 -8.19 -0.66
C PRO A 69 18.47 -7.45 -1.93
N LEU A 70 18.43 -6.11 -1.84
CA LEU A 70 18.19 -5.25 -2.99
C LEU A 70 19.28 -5.45 -4.06
N ARG A 71 18.89 -5.36 -5.33
CA ARG A 71 19.75 -5.56 -6.52
C ARG A 71 19.88 -4.31 -7.37
N PHE A 72 18.89 -3.42 -7.35
CA PHE A 72 18.86 -2.20 -8.15
C PHE A 72 19.28 -0.97 -7.34
N PHE A 73 18.75 -0.83 -6.12
CA PHE A 73 19.16 0.23 -5.21
C PHE A 73 20.38 -0.18 -4.39
N ASP A 74 21.23 0.79 -4.09
CA ASP A 74 22.39 0.60 -3.23
C ASP A 74 22.03 0.80 -1.75
N SER A 75 23.01 0.59 -0.88
CA SER A 75 22.86 0.76 0.56
C SER A 75 22.59 2.20 0.99
N ALA A 76 22.86 3.20 0.14
CA ALA A 76 22.58 4.59 0.44
C ALA A 76 21.10 4.93 0.19
N ALA A 77 20.52 4.41 -0.89
CA ALA A 77 19.11 4.61 -1.22
C ALA A 77 18.15 3.68 -0.45
N GLU A 78 18.62 2.52 0.00
CA GLU A 78 17.79 1.51 0.69
C GLU A 78 16.98 2.06 1.88
N PRO A 79 17.57 2.82 2.84
CA PRO A 79 16.81 3.31 3.99
C PRO A 79 15.64 4.22 3.57
N THR A 80 15.87 5.11 2.62
CA THR A 80 14.87 6.05 2.11
C THR A 80 13.77 5.33 1.34
N LEU A 81 14.12 4.33 0.53
CA LEU A 81 13.14 3.48 -0.16
C LEU A 81 12.22 2.77 0.83
N ARG A 82 12.79 2.12 1.85
CA ARG A 82 12.02 1.40 2.87
C ARG A 82 11.09 2.34 3.63
N ALA A 83 11.64 3.45 4.11
CA ALA A 83 10.87 4.45 4.84
C ALA A 83 9.73 5.03 3.97
N PHE A 84 9.98 5.31 2.69
CA PHE A 84 8.95 5.81 1.77
C PHE A 84 7.84 4.79 1.57
N CYS A 85 8.17 3.53 1.25
CA CYS A 85 7.17 2.49 1.08
C CYS A 85 6.35 2.26 2.36
N ASP A 86 6.99 2.26 3.53
CA ASP A 86 6.30 2.06 4.80
C ASP A 86 5.36 3.23 5.13
N THR A 87 5.82 4.48 4.99
CA THR A 87 5.00 5.67 5.24
C THR A 87 3.85 5.79 4.23
N ALA A 88 4.12 5.60 2.94
CA ALA A 88 3.09 5.75 1.90
C ALA A 88 2.01 4.66 1.94
N LEU A 89 2.29 3.51 2.56
CA LEU A 89 1.38 2.37 2.67
C LEU A 89 0.94 2.08 4.11
N ALA A 90 1.16 3.01 5.04
CA ALA A 90 0.80 2.91 6.45
C ALA A 90 1.27 1.61 7.13
N GLN A 91 2.51 1.18 6.84
CA GLN A 91 3.13 0.00 7.45
C GLN A 91 3.88 0.39 8.73
N ASP A 92 3.16 0.79 9.77
CA ASP A 92 3.75 1.41 10.96
C ASP A 92 4.53 0.41 11.83
N GLY A 93 4.17 -0.87 11.79
CA GLY A 93 4.83 -1.93 12.56
C GLY A 93 4.95 -3.27 11.82
N GLU A 94 5.62 -4.22 12.46
CA GLU A 94 5.73 -5.60 11.95
C GLU A 94 4.47 -6.43 12.26
N PRO A 95 4.13 -7.44 11.42
CA PRO A 95 4.80 -7.80 10.17
C PRO A 95 4.48 -6.84 9.02
N ARG A 96 5.47 -6.53 8.17
CA ARG A 96 5.30 -5.69 6.96
C ARG A 96 5.39 -6.49 5.67
N ILE A 97 4.66 -6.05 4.64
CA ILE A 97 4.83 -6.53 3.27
C ILE A 97 6.15 -5.94 2.73
N PRO A 98 7.03 -6.76 2.12
CA PRO A 98 8.33 -6.32 1.60
C PRO A 98 8.19 -5.56 0.27
N VAL A 99 7.56 -4.39 0.31
CA VAL A 99 7.27 -3.58 -0.88
C VAL A 99 8.53 -2.99 -1.50
N ALA A 100 9.49 -2.58 -0.67
CA ALA A 100 10.78 -2.08 -1.16
C ALA A 100 11.49 -3.11 -2.04
N GLU A 101 11.51 -4.38 -1.62
CA GLU A 101 12.10 -5.48 -2.37
C GLU A 101 11.31 -5.81 -3.65
N PHE A 102 9.99 -5.67 -3.61
CA PHE A 102 9.16 -5.80 -4.82
C PHE A 102 9.50 -4.72 -5.86
N VAL A 103 9.58 -3.46 -5.43
CA VAL A 103 9.93 -2.32 -6.31
C VAL A 103 11.32 -2.52 -6.89
N ASP A 104 12.30 -2.82 -6.04
CA ASP A 104 13.68 -3.08 -6.45
C ASP A 104 13.77 -4.21 -7.49
N ALA A 105 13.12 -5.35 -7.22
CA ALA A 105 13.14 -6.48 -8.14
C ALA A 105 12.48 -6.14 -9.49
N LYS A 106 11.39 -5.35 -9.48
CA LYS A 106 10.70 -4.92 -10.70
C LYS A 106 11.61 -4.02 -11.57
N LEU A 107 12.33 -3.10 -10.94
CA LEU A 107 13.28 -2.19 -11.61
C LEU A 107 14.53 -2.93 -12.12
N ALA A 108 15.08 -3.83 -11.30
CA ALA A 108 16.24 -4.66 -11.63
C ALA A 108 15.95 -5.58 -12.83
N ASP A 109 14.77 -6.22 -12.85
CA ASP A 109 14.35 -7.14 -13.91
C ASP A 109 13.88 -6.41 -15.18
N GLY A 110 13.73 -5.07 -15.15
CA GLY A 110 13.22 -4.30 -16.26
C GLY A 110 11.74 -4.56 -16.57
N LYS A 111 10.97 -5.05 -15.59
CA LYS A 111 9.54 -5.30 -15.70
C LYS A 111 8.76 -3.98 -15.51
N LEU A 112 9.07 -2.99 -16.35
CA LEU A 112 8.43 -1.67 -16.33
C LEU A 112 7.04 -1.73 -16.96
N ASP A 113 6.32 -0.62 -16.92
CA ASP A 113 4.91 -0.60 -17.33
C ASP A 113 4.67 -0.46 -18.84
N GLY A 114 5.76 -0.44 -19.63
CA GLY A 114 5.69 -0.44 -21.09
C GLY A 114 5.28 0.89 -21.72
N TYR A 115 5.13 1.96 -20.93
CA TYR A 115 4.97 3.33 -21.38
C TYR A 115 5.76 4.29 -20.48
N GLN A 116 6.03 5.48 -20.99
CA GLN A 116 6.69 6.58 -20.28
C GLN A 116 6.00 7.89 -20.65
N TYR A 117 5.87 8.80 -19.69
CA TYR A 117 5.44 10.17 -19.97
C TYR A 117 6.52 10.93 -20.76
N ASP A 118 6.10 11.78 -21.69
CA ASP A 118 7.00 12.52 -22.57
C ASP A 118 7.93 13.52 -21.84
N ASP A 119 7.46 14.08 -20.72
CA ASP A 119 8.18 15.03 -19.87
C ASP A 119 8.90 14.40 -18.66
N MET A 120 8.93 13.07 -18.57
CA MET A 120 9.55 12.35 -17.45
C MET A 120 10.78 11.58 -17.92
N PRO A 121 11.79 11.37 -17.04
CA PRO A 121 12.80 10.35 -17.26
C PRO A 121 12.18 8.94 -17.21
N ASP A 122 12.96 7.91 -17.51
CA ASP A 122 12.46 6.54 -17.36
C ASP A 122 12.19 6.19 -15.89
N ASP A 123 11.41 5.13 -15.65
CA ASP A 123 11.00 4.74 -14.29
C ASP A 123 12.19 4.55 -13.34
N ARG A 124 13.33 4.03 -13.79
CA ARG A 124 14.52 3.80 -12.94
C ARG A 124 15.13 5.10 -12.45
N ASP A 125 15.29 6.06 -13.35
CA ASP A 125 15.84 7.36 -13.00
C ASP A 125 14.82 8.21 -12.23
N THR A 126 13.53 8.07 -12.53
CA THR A 126 12.44 8.64 -11.73
C THR A 126 12.54 8.19 -10.27
N TRP A 127 12.67 6.88 -10.02
CA TRP A 127 12.81 6.36 -8.66
C TRP A 127 14.04 6.90 -7.94
N ARG A 128 15.20 6.95 -8.60
CA ARG A 128 16.42 7.53 -7.98
C ARG A 128 16.25 9.00 -7.62
N LEU A 129 15.67 9.79 -8.52
CA LEU A 129 15.42 11.22 -8.29
C LEU A 129 14.38 11.45 -7.19
N VAL A 130 13.36 10.60 -7.09
CA VAL A 130 12.38 10.67 -6.00
C VAL A 130 13.05 10.38 -4.66
N LEU A 131 13.85 9.31 -4.53
CA LEU A 131 14.50 9.00 -3.26
C LEU A 131 15.46 10.12 -2.82
N ALA A 132 16.26 10.66 -3.74
CA ALA A 132 17.11 11.82 -3.45
C ALA A 132 16.28 13.05 -3.06
N GLY A 133 15.20 13.34 -3.79
CA GLY A 133 14.31 14.46 -3.50
C GLY A 133 13.57 14.34 -2.16
N LEU A 134 13.27 13.12 -1.70
CA LEU A 134 12.70 12.87 -0.37
C LEU A 134 13.70 13.19 0.73
N ASP A 135 14.97 12.79 0.55
CA ASP A 135 16.04 13.13 1.49
C ASP A 135 16.29 14.65 1.53
N GLU A 136 16.32 15.33 0.38
CA GLU A 136 16.39 16.78 0.29
C GLU A 136 15.21 17.46 1.02
N ALA A 137 13.97 17.02 0.77
CA ALA A 137 12.78 17.57 1.39
C ALA A 137 12.72 17.34 2.91
N ALA A 138 13.28 16.23 3.40
CA ALA A 138 13.43 15.99 4.83
C ALA A 138 14.53 16.87 5.44
N ALA A 139 15.64 17.10 4.74
CA ALA A 139 16.71 17.97 5.19
C ALA A 139 16.25 19.43 5.41
N ASP A 140 15.30 19.93 4.62
CA ASP A 140 14.68 21.24 4.82
C ASP A 140 13.97 21.39 6.18
N THR A 141 13.61 20.26 6.82
CA THR A 141 13.01 20.22 8.16
C THR A 141 14.04 20.04 9.29
N GLY A 142 15.31 19.92 8.94
CA GLY A 142 16.42 19.68 9.87
C GLY A 142 16.72 18.20 10.15
N ALA A 143 16.06 17.26 9.45
CA ALA A 143 16.40 15.84 9.52
C ALA A 143 17.67 15.53 8.72
N GLU A 144 18.41 14.49 9.11
CA GLU A 144 19.61 14.05 8.37
C GLU A 144 19.24 13.41 7.01
N SER A 145 18.12 12.69 6.97
CA SER A 145 17.56 12.02 5.79
C SER A 145 16.07 11.77 6.02
N PHE A 146 15.34 11.39 4.97
CA PHE A 146 13.94 11.01 5.08
C PHE A 146 13.76 9.80 5.99
N ALA A 147 14.66 8.83 5.91
CA ALA A 147 14.63 7.64 6.77
C ALA A 147 14.90 7.97 8.25
N ALA A 148 15.75 8.96 8.52
CA ALA A 148 16.09 9.39 9.88
C ALA A 148 15.05 10.35 10.50
N ALA A 149 14.18 10.94 9.69
CA ALA A 149 13.12 11.82 10.15
C ALA A 149 12.11 11.10 11.06
N ASP A 150 11.44 11.84 11.95
CA ASP A 150 10.31 11.31 12.72
C ASP A 150 9.09 11.01 11.82
N ALA A 151 8.14 10.23 12.35
CA ALA A 151 6.97 9.79 11.59
C ALA A 151 6.15 10.97 11.02
N LYS A 152 5.96 12.03 11.82
CA LYS A 152 5.19 13.21 11.44
C LYS A 152 5.83 13.95 10.27
N THR A 153 7.15 14.07 10.28
CA THR A 153 7.93 14.67 9.20
C THR A 153 7.84 13.84 7.94
N ARG A 154 8.00 12.51 8.04
CA ARG A 154 7.85 11.61 6.88
C ARG A 154 6.46 11.70 6.26
N GLU A 155 5.41 11.63 7.07
CA GLU A 155 4.03 11.80 6.63
C GLU A 155 3.82 13.15 5.94
N SER A 156 4.35 14.23 6.52
CA SER A 156 4.23 15.56 5.93
C SER A 156 4.94 15.67 4.59
N VAL A 157 6.13 15.09 4.43
CA VAL A 157 6.86 15.09 3.16
C VAL A 157 6.14 14.23 2.11
N VAL A 158 5.65 13.04 2.49
CA VAL A 158 4.86 12.17 1.60
C VAL A 158 3.56 12.85 1.17
N GLN A 159 2.87 13.55 2.07
CA GLN A 159 1.67 14.31 1.75
C GLN A 159 1.98 15.44 0.75
N ARG A 160 3.04 16.22 0.99
CA ARG A 160 3.49 17.26 0.05
C ARG A 160 3.87 16.67 -1.31
N PHE A 161 4.44 15.46 -1.35
CA PHE A 161 4.74 14.78 -2.60
C PHE A 161 3.45 14.39 -3.35
N ALA A 162 2.50 13.79 -2.64
CA ALA A 162 1.18 13.42 -3.19
C ALA A 162 0.42 14.62 -3.75
N ASP A 163 0.52 15.78 -3.07
CA ASP A 163 -0.11 17.04 -3.47
C ASP A 163 0.69 17.83 -4.53
N ALA A 164 1.81 17.27 -5.02
CA ALA A 164 2.72 17.91 -5.97
C ALA A 164 3.28 19.27 -5.49
N GLN A 165 3.60 19.38 -4.20
CA GLN A 165 4.10 20.59 -3.52
C GLN A 165 5.59 20.53 -3.16
N LEU A 166 6.33 19.55 -3.68
CA LEU A 166 7.78 19.49 -3.58
C LEU A 166 8.42 20.22 -4.76
N TYR A 167 9.54 20.90 -4.52
CA TYR A 167 10.22 21.74 -5.50
C TYR A 167 11.71 21.88 -5.16
N GLY A 168 12.50 22.33 -6.14
CA GLY A 168 13.95 22.51 -5.99
C GLY A 168 14.74 21.20 -6.08
N GLY A 169 16.06 21.32 -6.30
CA GLY A 169 16.98 20.17 -6.29
C GLY A 169 16.58 19.08 -7.28
N SER A 170 16.41 17.86 -6.79
CA SER A 170 16.01 16.70 -7.60
C SER A 170 14.62 16.86 -8.24
N TRP A 171 13.72 17.64 -7.62
CA TRP A 171 12.35 17.85 -8.11
C TRP A 171 12.30 18.72 -9.38
N GLU A 172 13.32 19.52 -9.68
CA GLU A 172 13.39 20.31 -10.93
C GLU A 172 13.51 19.46 -12.20
N LYS A 173 13.91 18.19 -12.02
CA LYS A 173 14.09 17.22 -13.12
C LYS A 173 12.85 16.34 -13.31
N LEU A 174 11.79 16.55 -12.53
CA LEU A 174 10.61 15.71 -12.49
C LEU A 174 9.34 16.56 -12.61
N ASN A 175 8.36 16.04 -13.35
CA ASN A 175 6.99 16.42 -13.09
C ASN A 175 6.51 15.71 -11.82
N VAL A 176 6.40 16.45 -10.70
CA VAL A 176 6.16 15.87 -9.36
C VAL A 176 4.88 15.04 -9.28
N SER A 177 3.79 15.50 -9.90
CA SER A 177 2.52 14.77 -9.93
C SER A 177 2.62 13.45 -10.70
N ARG A 178 3.33 13.46 -11.84
CA ARG A 178 3.60 12.25 -12.63
C ARG A 178 4.58 11.32 -11.89
N ALA A 179 5.58 11.87 -11.20
CA ALA A 179 6.51 11.10 -10.38
C ALA A 179 5.78 10.34 -9.26
N TRP A 180 4.86 11.00 -8.54
CA TRP A 180 3.99 10.36 -7.55
C TRP A 180 3.22 9.18 -8.16
N SER A 181 2.61 9.40 -9.33
CA SER A 181 1.87 8.37 -10.06
C SER A 181 2.75 7.16 -10.42
N VAL A 182 3.98 7.40 -10.89
CA VAL A 182 4.95 6.35 -11.24
C VAL A 182 5.34 5.51 -10.02
N VAL A 183 5.71 6.15 -8.92
CA VAL A 183 6.20 5.41 -7.74
C VAL A 183 5.05 4.67 -7.02
N MET A 184 3.89 5.31 -6.86
CA MET A 184 2.75 4.69 -6.19
C MET A 184 2.18 3.52 -6.99
N ARG A 185 2.22 3.57 -8.32
CA ARG A 185 1.82 2.46 -9.18
C ARG A 185 2.61 1.18 -8.87
N MET A 186 3.93 1.27 -8.69
CA MET A 186 4.74 0.10 -8.31
C MET A 186 4.55 -0.28 -6.85
N ALA A 187 4.49 0.70 -5.93
CA ALA A 187 4.29 0.43 -4.50
C ALA A 187 2.95 -0.28 -4.22
N LEU A 188 1.85 0.25 -4.76
CA LEU A 188 0.51 -0.35 -4.65
C LEU A 188 0.43 -1.70 -5.35
N SER A 189 1.08 -1.86 -6.50
CA SER A 189 1.17 -3.17 -7.17
C SER A 189 1.88 -4.20 -6.31
N GLY A 190 2.96 -3.81 -5.62
CA GLY A 190 3.65 -4.68 -4.67
C GLY A 190 2.75 -5.06 -3.50
N PHE A 191 2.21 -4.05 -2.82
CA PHE A 191 1.36 -4.21 -1.63
C PHE A 191 0.13 -5.08 -1.90
N TYR A 192 -0.72 -4.68 -2.86
CA TYR A 192 -1.98 -5.37 -3.15
C TYR A 192 -1.82 -6.66 -3.95
N SER A 193 -0.61 -7.02 -4.38
CA SER A 193 -0.33 -8.37 -4.89
C SER A 193 0.01 -9.38 -3.79
N HIS A 194 0.30 -8.92 -2.58
CA HIS A 194 0.71 -9.77 -1.48
C HIS A 194 -0.51 -10.37 -0.74
N PRO A 195 -0.53 -11.68 -0.44
CA PRO A 195 -1.69 -12.33 0.21
C PRO A 195 -2.01 -11.77 1.61
N TRP A 196 -1.07 -11.11 2.28
CA TRP A 196 -1.36 -10.45 3.56
C TRP A 196 -2.29 -9.25 3.42
N ALA A 197 -2.13 -8.44 2.36
CA ALA A 197 -3.05 -7.35 2.06
C ALA A 197 -4.44 -7.89 1.70
N TRP A 198 -4.51 -9.07 1.07
CA TRP A 198 -5.78 -9.72 0.76
C TRP A 198 -6.54 -10.14 2.02
N ASN A 199 -5.83 -10.62 3.04
CA ASN A 199 -6.42 -10.90 4.34
C ASN A 199 -6.96 -9.62 5.02
N GLU A 200 -6.22 -8.52 4.91
CA GLU A 200 -6.58 -7.24 5.51
C GLU A 200 -7.90 -6.69 4.91
N ILE A 201 -8.02 -6.73 3.59
CA ILE A 201 -9.19 -6.21 2.86
C ILE A 201 -10.30 -7.24 2.63
N GLY A 202 -10.08 -8.51 3.02
CA GLY A 202 -11.04 -9.61 2.82
C GLY A 202 -11.18 -10.07 1.38
N PHE A 203 -10.16 -9.87 0.55
CA PHE A 203 -10.18 -10.29 -0.85
C PHE A 203 -10.17 -11.82 -0.96
N GLY A 204 -11.14 -12.36 -1.71
CA GLY A 204 -11.37 -13.80 -1.92
C GLY A 204 -10.28 -14.59 -2.64
N GLY A 205 -9.18 -13.92 -3.01
CA GLY A 205 -8.09 -14.47 -3.81
C GLY A 205 -8.40 -14.50 -5.32
N PRO A 206 -7.48 -15.04 -6.12
CA PRO A 206 -7.63 -15.13 -7.57
C PRO A 206 -8.92 -15.89 -7.98
N ALA A 207 -9.59 -15.39 -9.02
CA ALA A 207 -10.83 -15.99 -9.48
C ALA A 207 -10.63 -17.38 -10.08
N TYR A 208 -9.60 -17.60 -10.90
CA TYR A 208 -9.45 -18.83 -11.66
C TYR A 208 -8.91 -20.00 -10.80
N PRO A 209 -9.39 -21.24 -11.01
CA PRO A 209 -10.51 -21.66 -11.87
C PRO A 209 -11.93 -21.46 -11.30
N ARG A 210 -12.08 -21.17 -10.00
CA ARG A 210 -13.37 -21.14 -9.30
C ARG A 210 -14.40 -20.14 -9.89
N GLY A 211 -13.94 -18.99 -10.39
CA GLY A 211 -14.72 -17.83 -10.78
C GLY A 211 -15.23 -16.99 -9.59
N PHE A 212 -15.72 -15.79 -9.91
CA PHE A 212 -16.62 -15.00 -9.06
C PHE A 212 -18.03 -15.10 -9.62
N MET A 213 -19.02 -15.41 -8.78
CA MET A 213 -20.43 -15.59 -9.19
C MET A 213 -21.21 -14.27 -9.13
N ARG A 214 -20.85 -13.35 -8.24
CA ARG A 214 -21.55 -12.09 -7.96
C ARG A 214 -20.88 -10.92 -8.66
N LEU A 215 -20.98 -10.88 -9.98
CA LEU A 215 -20.33 -9.87 -10.83
C LEU A 215 -21.06 -8.52 -10.93
N GLY A 216 -22.26 -8.37 -10.33
CA GLY A 216 -23.22 -7.34 -10.76
C GLY A 216 -23.95 -6.55 -9.66
N GLY A 217 -23.49 -6.58 -8.41
CA GLY A 217 -24.13 -5.78 -7.36
C GLY A 217 -23.17 -5.38 -6.25
N VAL A 218 -23.08 -4.07 -5.99
CA VAL A 218 -22.25 -3.54 -4.90
C VAL A 218 -22.77 -4.09 -3.57
N GLY A 219 -21.86 -4.58 -2.72
CA GLY A 219 -22.19 -5.11 -1.40
C GLY A 219 -22.75 -6.54 -1.38
N ILE A 220 -22.87 -7.21 -2.52
CA ILE A 220 -23.25 -8.62 -2.57
C ILE A 220 -22.01 -9.49 -2.35
N ARG A 221 -22.06 -10.35 -1.34
CA ARG A 221 -20.96 -11.26 -1.01
C ARG A 221 -21.05 -12.57 -1.78
N GLU A 222 -19.89 -13.11 -2.11
CA GLU A 222 -19.76 -14.50 -2.54
C GLU A 222 -20.12 -15.47 -1.41
N PRO A 223 -20.55 -16.72 -1.70
CA PRO A 223 -20.87 -17.71 -0.66
C PRO A 223 -19.71 -18.03 0.29
N PHE A 224 -18.48 -17.76 -0.14
CA PHE A 224 -17.25 -17.97 0.62
C PHE A 224 -16.71 -16.69 1.29
N GLU A 225 -17.32 -15.53 1.04
CA GLU A 225 -16.94 -14.28 1.69
C GLU A 225 -17.68 -14.10 3.02
N MET A 226 -16.94 -13.63 4.02
CA MET A 226 -17.48 -13.34 5.33
C MET A 226 -17.79 -11.84 5.45
N PRO A 227 -18.79 -11.42 6.25
CA PRO A 227 -18.86 -10.02 6.67
C PRO A 227 -17.59 -9.64 7.42
N GLY A 228 -17.19 -8.37 7.33
CA GLY A 228 -16.19 -7.81 8.23
C GLY A 228 -16.65 -7.92 9.69
N ALA A 229 -15.69 -8.01 10.61
CA ALA A 229 -15.95 -8.12 12.05
C ALA A 229 -16.63 -6.89 12.65
N THR A 230 -16.57 -5.77 11.95
CA THR A 230 -17.02 -4.47 12.43
C THR A 230 -17.96 -3.83 11.41
N SER A 231 -19.00 -3.18 11.92
CA SER A 231 -20.05 -2.60 11.09
C SER A 231 -19.86 -1.11 10.86
N GLU A 232 -18.91 -0.47 11.52
CA GLU A 232 -18.67 0.97 11.53
C GLU A 232 -18.25 1.44 10.13
N ASP A 233 -18.65 2.66 9.79
CA ASP A 233 -18.24 3.31 8.55
C ASP A 233 -16.90 4.00 8.77
N PRO A 234 -15.80 3.61 8.11
CA PRO A 234 -14.50 4.23 8.32
C PRO A 234 -14.45 5.74 7.97
N VAL A 235 -15.51 6.31 7.38
CA VAL A 235 -15.66 7.76 7.17
C VAL A 235 -16.42 8.44 8.32
N GLU A 236 -17.44 7.79 8.90
CA GLU A 236 -18.19 8.32 10.05
C GLU A 236 -17.48 8.05 11.39
N THR A 237 -16.66 7.01 11.45
CA THR A 237 -15.99 6.56 12.70
C THR A 237 -14.99 7.62 13.24
N VAL A 238 -14.67 8.67 12.48
CA VAL A 238 -13.75 9.75 12.89
C VAL A 238 -14.26 10.55 14.10
N GLU A 239 -15.55 10.45 14.44
CA GLU A 239 -16.10 10.98 15.68
C GLU A 239 -15.67 10.09 16.87
N GLN A 240 -14.56 10.49 17.52
CA GLN A 240 -14.10 9.91 18.79
C GLN A 240 -15.19 10.06 19.86
N GLU A 241 -16.01 9.03 20.07
CA GLU A 241 -16.65 8.74 21.37
C GLU A 241 -17.27 7.32 21.45
N ASP A 242 -17.53 6.64 20.32
CA ASP A 242 -18.31 5.38 20.31
C ASP A 242 -17.59 4.11 19.78
N ILE A 243 -16.25 4.10 19.70
CA ILE A 243 -15.54 2.86 19.31
C ILE A 243 -15.27 2.01 20.55
N ASP A 244 -16.25 1.17 20.91
CA ASP A 244 -16.07 0.14 21.93
C ASP A 244 -15.03 -0.90 21.48
N GLY A 245 -14.01 -1.09 22.32
CA GLY A 245 -12.92 -2.06 22.12
C GLY A 245 -13.26 -3.50 22.50
#